data_AF-A0A1F6RE20-F1
#
_entry.id   AF-A0A1F6RE20-F1
#
_cell.length_a   1.000
_cell.length_b   1.000
_cell.length_c   1.000
_cell.angle_alpha   90.00
_cell.angle_beta   90.00
_cell.angle_gamma   90.00
#
_symmetry.space_group_name_H-M   'P 1'
#
loop_
_entity.id
_entity.type
_entity.pdbx_description
1 polymer ?
#
loop_
_entity_poly.entity_id
_entity_poly.type
_entity_poly.pdbx_seq_one_letter_code
_entity_poly.pdbx_strand_id
1 'polypeptide(L)' 'MTQKKYLLGEILISLGVLTEEQLKIALNEQQELDFQGKEHKPVGQILLEHGFITPNDLIEAIKIQTKQKEPI' A
#
# COMPACT_ATOMS: atom_id res chain seq x y z
N MET A 1 12.73 19.86 8.26
CA MET A 1 11.28 19.57 8.23
C MET A 1 11.10 18.31 7.39
N THR A 2 10.70 17.20 8.01
CA THR A 2 10.64 15.90 7.35
C THR A 2 9.52 15.92 6.31
N GLN A 3 9.84 15.79 5.02
CA GLN A 3 8.85 15.58 3.97
C GLN A 3 8.01 14.36 4.36
N LYS A 4 6.72 14.56 4.64
CA LYS A 4 5.79 13.48 4.98
C LYS A 4 5.54 12.69 3.71
N LYS A 5 6.34 11.65 3.44
CA LYS A 5 6.06 10.68 2.38
C LYS A 5 4.76 9.98 2.74
N TYR A 6 3.69 10.22 1.99
CA TYR A 6 2.45 9.48 2.15
C TYR A 6 2.67 8.02 1.81
N LEU A 7 2.33 7.14 2.75
CA LEU A 7 2.43 5.70 2.53
C LEU A 7 1.28 5.26 1.62
N LEU A 8 1.53 4.25 0.79
CA LEU A 8 0.53 3.75 -0.17
C LEU A 8 -0.77 3.32 0.54
N GLY A 9 -0.64 2.64 1.69
CA GLY A 9 -1.78 2.20 2.51
C GLY A 9 -2.61 3.36 3.05
N GLU A 10 -1.99 4.46 3.48
CA GLU A 10 -2.71 5.65 3.96
C GLU A 10 -3.50 6.32 2.83
N ILE A 11 -2.93 6.37 1.63
CA ILE A 11 -3.63 6.90 0.45
C ILE A 11 -4.84 6.04 0.13
N LEU A 12 -4.70 4.71 0.09
CA LEU A 12 -5.81 3.79 -0.17
C LEU A 12 -6.93 3.91 0.89
N ILE A 13 -6.58 4.11 2.16
CA ILE A 13 -7.56 4.37 3.22
C ILE A 13 -8.25 5.72 3.00
N SER A 14 -7.51 6.77 2.64
CA SER A 14 -8.07 8.10 2.38
C SER A 14 -9.01 8.13 1.18
N LEU A 15 -8.80 7.25 0.20
CA LEU A 15 -9.69 7.05 -0.95
C LEU A 15 -10.97 6.26 -0.59
N GLY A 16 -11.05 5.68 0.62
CA GLY A 16 -12.20 4.90 1.08
C GLY A 16 -12.30 3.50 0.48
N VAL A 17 -11.26 3.05 -0.23
CA VAL A 17 -11.21 1.73 -0.90
C VAL A 17 -10.55 0.65 -0.05
N LEU A 18 -9.87 1.04 1.04
CA LEU A 18 -9.19 0.15 1.96
C LEU A 18 -9.50 0.54 3.41
N THR A 19 -9.66 -0.45 4.28
CA THR A 19 -9.80 -0.24 5.73
C THR A 19 -8.46 -0.43 6.45
N GLU A 20 -8.31 0.14 7.64
CA GLU A 20 -7.12 -0.07 8.47
C GLU A 20 -6.89 -1.56 8.81
N GLU A 21 -7.96 -2.31 9.04
CA GLU A 21 -7.88 -3.74 9.34
C GLU A 21 -7.38 -4.56 8.13
N GLN A 22 -7.90 -4.28 6.94
CA GLN A 22 -7.41 -4.90 5.70
C GLN A 22 -5.93 -4.58 5.43
N LEU A 23 -5.53 -3.32 5.68
CA LEU A 23 -4.12 -2.93 5.56
C LEU A 23 -3.25 -3.70 6.56
N LYS A 24 -3.71 -3.86 7.81
CA LYS A 24 -3.00 -4.59 8.85
C LYS A 24 -2.81 -6.06 8.49
N ILE A 25 -3.83 -6.72 7.93
CA ILE A 25 -3.74 -8.10 7.44
C ILE A 25 -2.62 -8.22 6.39
N ALA A 26 -2.62 -7.34 5.38
CA ALA A 26 -1.63 -7.39 4.31
C ALA A 26 -0.19 -7.09 4.80
N LEU A 27 -0.02 -6.18 5.77
CA LEU A 27 1.28 -5.89 6.37
C LEU A 27 1.80 -7.06 7.23
N ASN A 28 0.92 -7.73 7.98
CA ASN A 28 1.30 -8.90 8.76
C ASN A 28 1.75 -10.04 7.83
N GLU A 29 1.04 -10.27 6.73
CA GLU A 29 1.46 -11.27 5.74
C GLU A 29 2.81 -10.89 5.10
N GLN A 30 3.01 -9.63 4.71
CA GLN A 30 4.29 -9.17 4.19
C GLN A 30 5.43 -9.46 5.16
N GLN A 31 5.25 -9.13 6.44
CA GLN A 31 6.24 -9.38 7.48
C GLN A 31 6.49 -10.88 7.71
N GLU A 32 5.44 -11.71 7.66
CA GLU A 32 5.56 -13.16 7.78
C GLU A 32 6.35 -13.77 6.63
N LEU A 33 6.08 -13.34 5.38
CA LEU A 33 6.82 -13.78 4.20
C LEU A 33 8.31 -13.42 4.31
N ASP A 34 8.61 -12.19 4.72
CA ASP A 34 9.98 -11.71 4.93
C ASP A 34 10.70 -12.50 6.04
N PHE A 35 10.02 -12.76 7.16
CA PHE A 35 10.57 -13.55 8.27
C PHE A 35 10.85 -15.00 7.87
N GLN A 36 10.02 -15.58 7.01
CA GLN A 36 10.21 -16.93 6.47
C GLN A 36 11.30 -17.00 5.39
N GLY A 37 11.94 -15.87 5.04
CA GLY A 37 12.94 -15.80 3.98
C GLY A 37 12.36 -16.10 2.59
N LYS A 38 11.05 -15.93 2.41
CA LYS A 38 10.40 -16.03 1.11
C LYS A 38 10.68 -14.79 0.26
N GLU A 39 10.32 -14.86 -1.02
CA GLU A 39 10.41 -13.70 -1.91
C GLU A 39 9.59 -12.53 -1.34
N HIS A 40 10.24 -11.37 -1.22
CA HIS A 40 9.60 -10.16 -0.73
C HIS A 40 8.48 -9.73 -1.68
N LYS A 41 7.25 -9.69 -1.18
CA LYS A 41 6.09 -9.17 -1.92
C LYS A 41 5.76 -7.74 -1.48
N PRO A 42 5.58 -6.78 -2.41
CA PRO A 42 5.08 -5.46 -2.06
C PRO A 42 3.66 -5.54 -1.48
N VAL A 43 3.36 -4.73 -0.47
CA VAL A 43 2.03 -4.70 0.17
C VAL A 43 0.89 -4.48 -0.85
N GLY A 44 1.12 -3.66 -1.89
CA GLY A 44 0.14 -3.44 -2.95
C GLY A 44 -0.23 -4.72 -3.72
N GLN A 45 0.72 -5.63 -3.91
CA GLN A 45 0.45 -6.93 -4.53
C GLN A 45 -0.37 -7.82 -3.61
N ILE A 46 -0.04 -7.88 -2.31
CA ILE A 46 -0.79 -8.65 -1.31
C ILE A 46 -2.24 -8.15 -1.25
N LEU A 47 -2.45 -6.84 -1.23
CA LEU A 47 -3.79 -6.24 -1.23
C LEU A 47 -4.63 -6.63 -2.46
N LEU A 48 -4.00 -6.78 -3.64
CA LEU A 48 -4.65 -7.27 -4.85
C LEU A 48 -4.97 -8.77 -4.78
N GLU A 49 -4.02 -9.57 -4.30
CA GLU A 49 -4.18 -11.03 -4.16
C GLU A 49 -5.33 -11.38 -3.19
N HIS A 50 -5.51 -10.59 -2.12
CA HIS A 50 -6.65 -10.70 -1.20
C HIS A 50 -7.97 -10.14 -1.75
N GLY A 51 -7.94 -9.40 -2.85
CA GLY A 51 -9.12 -8.70 -3.39
C GLY A 51 -9.61 -7.55 -2.51
N PHE A 52 -8.77 -7.01 -1.63
CA PHE A 52 -9.11 -5.85 -0.79
C PHE A 52 -9.17 -4.55 -1.59
N ILE A 53 -8.42 -4.46 -2.68
CA ILE A 53 -8.42 -3.35 -3.63
C ILE A 53 -8.46 -3.88 -5.06
N THR A 54 -8.87 -3.04 -5.99
CA THR A 54 -8.79 -3.34 -7.43
C THR A 54 -7.48 -2.83 -8.04
N PRO A 55 -7.09 -3.30 -9.25
CA PRO A 55 -5.94 -2.74 -9.96
C PRO A 55 -6.06 -1.23 -10.20
N ASN A 56 -7.27 -0.72 -10.44
CA ASN A 56 -7.50 0.71 -10.64
C ASN A 56 -7.25 1.50 -9.35
N ASP A 57 -7.70 1.00 -8.20
CA ASP A 57 -7.46 1.63 -6.91
C ASP A 57 -5.96 1.76 -6.62
N LEU A 58 -5.20 0.70 -6.90
CA LEU A 58 -3.74 0.70 -6.75
C LEU A 58 -3.07 1.72 -7.67
N ILE A 59 -3.49 1.77 -8.95
CA ILE A 59 -2.95 2.71 -9.94
C ILE A 59 -3.21 4.16 -9.49
N GLU A 60 -4.43 4.48 -9.04
CA GLU A 60 -4.77 5.82 -8.57
C GLU A 60 -3.97 6.20 -7.31
N ALA A 61 -3.83 5.27 -6.35
CA ALA A 61 -3.03 5.52 -5.16
C ALA A 61 -1.54 5.76 -5.49
N ILE A 62 -0.96 5.02 -6.43
CA ILE A 62 0.41 5.22 -6.89
C ILE A 62 0.57 6.59 -7.57
N LYS A 63 -0.37 7.00 -8.43
CA LYS A 63 -0.36 8.33 -9.07
C LYS A 63 -0.35 9.45 -8.02
N ILE A 64 -1.16 9.32 -6.97
CA ILE A 64 -1.19 10.29 -5.87
C ILE A 64 0.15 10.28 -5.12
N GLN A 65 0.71 9.10 -4.84
CA GLN A 65 1.98 8.96 -4.13
C GLN A 65 3.16 9.56 -4.91
N THR A 66 3.18 9.45 -6.24
CA THR A 66 4.27 9.95 -7.08
C THR A 66 4.16 11.44 -7.38
N LYS A 67 2.95 11.97 -7.61
CA LYS A 67 2.74 13.42 -7.79
C LYS A 67 3.20 14.25 -6.60
N GLN A 68 3.12 13.70 -5.39
CA GLN A 68 3.59 14.38 -4.18
C GLN A 68 5.11 14.38 -4.01
N LYS A 69 5.85 13.65 -4.86
CA LYS A 69 7.33 13.61 -4.83
C LYS A 69 7.96 14.67 -5.73
N GLU A 70 7.21 15.41 -6.53
CA GLU A 70 7.75 16.51 -7.33
C GLU A 70 8.04 17.71 -6.42
N PRO A 71 9.32 18.11 -6.24
CA PRO A 71 9.62 19.41 -5.68
C PRO A 71 9.25 20.48 -6.72
N ILE A 72 8.58 21.53 -6.24
CA ILE A 72 8.44 22.81 -6.95
C ILE A 72 9.83 23.39 -7.20
#